data_AF-A0A0F9VG96-F1
#
_entry.id   AF-A0A0F9VG96-F1
#
_cell.length_a   1.000
_cell.length_b   1.000
_cell.length_c   1.000
_cell.angle_alpha   90.00
_cell.angle_beta   90.00
_cell.angle_gamma   90.00
#
_symmetry.space_group_name_H-M   'P 1'
#
loop_
_entity.id
_entity.type
_entity.pdbx_description
1 polymer ?
#
loop_
_entity_poly.entity_id
_entity_poly.type
_entity_poly.pdbx_seq_one_letter_code
_entity_poly.pdbx_strand_id
1 'polypeptide(L)'
;MFWKKKYDFYLAGKMRGCPNLNKDMFTLVARLLREKGFTVWSPSEHDSYLKLSFAQCMTADLNAIINKCRKIALLPNWRDSQGANVEALCAFATGKESVEVVLNTDNTDIELMPFDLNVYHYPYREGKVSSFNPHKCELHSFTETQTQ
;
A
#
# COMPACT_ATOMS: atom_id res chain seq x y z
N MET A 1 27.48 -1.99 -3.30
CA MET A 1 27.32 -0.53 -3.09
C MET A 1 25.99 -0.32 -2.38
N PHE A 2 26.01 -0.03 -1.07
CA PHE A 2 24.78 0.17 -0.28
C PHE A 2 24.24 1.58 -0.52
N TRP A 3 23.21 1.71 -1.34
CA TRP A 3 22.55 3.01 -1.57
C TRP A 3 21.74 3.41 -0.34
N LYS A 4 21.98 4.63 0.17
CA LYS A 4 21.18 5.22 1.25
C LYS A 4 19.74 5.38 0.77
N LYS A 5 18.79 4.79 1.49
CA LYS A 5 17.36 4.97 1.22
C LYS A 5 16.97 6.44 1.41
N LYS A 6 16.09 6.94 0.54
CA LYS A 6 15.64 8.34 0.56
C LYS A 6 14.50 8.55 1.57
N TYR A 7 13.68 7.52 1.81
CA TYR A 7 12.51 7.59 2.67
C TYR A 7 12.56 6.51 3.76
N ASP A 8 12.06 6.84 4.94
CA ASP A 8 11.86 5.87 6.02
C ASP A 8 10.74 4.90 5.66
N PHE A 9 9.58 5.41 5.22
CA PHE A 9 8.40 4.60 4.94
C PHE A 9 7.89 4.76 3.51
N TYR A 10 7.46 3.64 2.94
CA TYR A 10 6.45 3.59 1.88
C TYR A 10 5.06 3.38 2.54
N LEU A 11 4.04 4.16 2.16
CA LEU A 11 2.66 3.91 2.58
C LEU A 11 1.96 2.95 1.64
N ALA A 12 1.48 1.82 2.16
CA ALA A 12 0.72 0.82 1.42
C ALA A 12 -0.70 0.70 1.97
N GLY A 13 -1.70 0.72 1.10
CA GLY A 13 -3.09 0.67 1.51
C GLY A 13 -4.09 0.52 0.37
N LYS A 14 -5.37 0.36 0.73
CA LYS A 14 -6.45 0.28 -0.27
C LYS A 14 -6.68 1.64 -0.90
N MET A 15 -6.64 1.71 -2.23
CA MET A 15 -7.01 2.91 -3.01
C MET A 15 -8.28 2.67 -3.83
N ARG A 16 -8.31 1.62 -4.65
CA ARG A 16 -9.47 1.30 -5.50
C ARG A 16 -10.66 0.82 -4.67
N GLY A 17 -11.85 1.24 -5.08
CA GLY A 17 -13.11 0.97 -4.38
C GLY A 17 -13.34 1.87 -3.15
N CYS A 18 -12.42 2.76 -2.81
CA CYS A 18 -12.60 3.76 -1.75
C CYS A 18 -12.99 5.13 -2.33
N PRO A 19 -13.80 5.93 -1.62
CA PRO A 19 -14.00 7.34 -1.97
C PRO A 19 -12.68 8.09 -2.10
N ASN A 20 -12.57 8.98 -3.09
CA ASN A 20 -11.37 9.78 -3.34
C ASN A 20 -10.05 8.97 -3.41
N LEU A 21 -10.10 7.71 -3.86
CA LEU A 21 -8.96 6.79 -3.88
C LEU A 21 -8.27 6.62 -2.52
N ASN A 22 -9.04 6.79 -1.43
CA ASN A 22 -8.56 6.81 -0.06
C ASN A 22 -7.49 7.89 0.23
N LYS A 23 -7.38 8.92 -0.63
CA LYS A 23 -6.36 9.98 -0.50
C LYS A 23 -6.35 10.59 0.90
N ASP A 24 -7.51 10.78 1.51
CA ASP A 24 -7.64 11.37 2.85
C ASP A 24 -6.88 10.57 3.92
N MET A 25 -6.98 9.23 3.90
CA MET A 25 -6.26 8.35 4.82
C MET A 25 -4.75 8.39 4.58
N PHE A 26 -4.32 8.35 3.31
CA PHE A 26 -2.91 8.47 2.97
C PHE A 26 -2.33 9.82 3.41
N THR A 27 -3.05 10.93 3.15
CA THR A 27 -2.64 12.27 3.55
C THR A 27 -2.55 12.40 5.06
N LEU A 28 -3.55 11.90 5.80
CA LEU A 28 -3.54 11.91 7.26
C LEU A 28 -2.33 11.17 7.83
N VAL A 29 -2.13 9.91 7.43
CA VAL A 29 -1.03 9.09 7.97
C VAL A 29 0.33 9.63 7.54
N ALA A 30 0.47 10.10 6.30
CA ALA A 30 1.71 10.72 5.85
C ALA A 30 2.05 11.97 6.68
N ARG A 31 1.04 12.80 7.00
CA ARG A 31 1.22 13.95 7.89
C ARG A 31 1.68 13.51 9.28
N LEU A 32 0.97 12.58 9.93
CA LEU A 32 1.28 12.14 11.29
C LEU A 32 2.67 11.49 11.39
N LEU A 33 3.08 10.69 10.40
CA LEU A 33 4.44 10.14 10.34
C LEU A 33 5.50 11.24 10.19
N ARG A 34 5.24 12.26 9.36
CA ARG A 34 6.15 13.39 9.17
C ARG A 34 6.25 14.27 10.42
N GLU A 35 5.16 14.46 11.15
CA GLU A 35 5.14 15.15 12.45
C GLU A 35 5.99 14.40 13.50
N LYS A 36 6.07 13.06 13.41
CA LYS A 36 7.00 12.24 14.21
C LYS A 36 8.44 12.23 13.69
N GLY A 37 8.76 13.01 12.66
CA GLY A 37 10.12 13.17 12.11
C GLY A 37 10.53 12.17 11.04
N PHE A 38 9.61 11.32 10.55
CA PHE A 38 9.91 10.37 9.48
C PHE A 38 9.78 10.97 8.08
N THR A 39 10.58 10.45 7.16
CA THR A 39 10.40 10.72 5.73
C THR A 39 9.48 9.69 5.09
N VAL A 40 8.49 10.15 4.32
CA VAL A 40 7.41 9.29 3.80
C VAL A 40 7.28 9.44 2.29
N TRP A 41 7.26 8.30 1.60
CA TRP A 41 6.84 8.17 0.21
C TRP A 41 5.39 7.65 0.18
N SER A 42 4.49 8.41 -0.45
CA SER A 42 3.07 8.05 -0.54
C SER A 42 2.62 7.97 -2.01
N PRO A 43 2.01 6.86 -2.46
CA PRO A 43 1.48 6.76 -3.82
C PRO A 43 0.39 7.79 -4.10
N SER A 44 -0.35 8.23 -3.07
CA SER A 44 -1.42 9.23 -3.21
C SER A 44 -0.94 10.63 -3.64
N GLU A 45 0.35 10.93 -3.46
CA GLU A 45 0.97 12.23 -3.77
C GLU A 45 1.47 12.30 -5.23
N HIS A 46 1.28 11.23 -6.00
CA HIS A 46 1.75 11.12 -7.38
C HIS A 46 0.58 11.16 -8.37
N ASP A 47 0.05 12.37 -8.63
CA ASP A 47 -1.13 12.57 -9.50
C ASP A 47 -0.97 12.05 -10.94
N SER A 48 0.26 11.80 -11.39
CA SER A 48 0.52 11.13 -12.68
C SER A 48 -0.08 9.72 -12.75
N TYR A 49 -0.37 9.09 -11.61
CA TYR A 49 -0.87 7.71 -11.53
C TYR A 49 -2.29 7.58 -12.09
N LEU A 50 -3.07 8.67 -12.13
CA LEU A 50 -4.40 8.69 -12.74
C LEU A 50 -4.40 8.38 -14.24
N LYS A 51 -3.24 8.49 -14.89
CA LYS A 51 -3.08 8.25 -16.34
C LYS A 51 -2.40 6.91 -16.65
N LEU A 52 -2.03 6.14 -15.63
CA LEU A 52 -1.24 4.92 -15.77
C LEU A 52 -2.12 3.68 -15.66
N SER A 53 -1.76 2.63 -16.39
CA SER A 53 -2.32 1.29 -16.16
C SER A 53 -1.93 0.76 -14.78
N PHE A 54 -2.68 -0.22 -14.28
CA PHE A 54 -2.32 -0.87 -13.02
C PHE A 54 -0.87 -1.39 -13.00
N ALA A 55 -0.43 -2.05 -14.08
CA ALA A 55 0.93 -2.58 -14.18
C ALA A 55 1.99 -1.49 -14.02
N GLN A 56 1.74 -0.32 -14.61
CA GLN A 56 2.66 0.82 -14.53
C GLN A 56 2.69 1.42 -13.12
N CYS A 57 1.55 1.59 -12.46
CA CYS A 57 1.50 1.99 -11.05
C CYS A 57 2.27 0.99 -10.19
N MET A 58 1.93 -0.30 -10.29
CA MET A 58 2.58 -1.37 -9.53
C MET A 58 4.10 -1.39 -9.75
N THR A 59 4.57 -1.18 -10.98
CA THR A 59 6.01 -1.12 -11.28
C THR A 59 6.69 0.05 -10.55
N ALA A 60 6.05 1.22 -10.54
CA ALA A 60 6.56 2.40 -9.86
C ALA A 60 6.55 2.24 -8.33
N ASP A 61 5.49 1.65 -7.78
CA ASP A 61 5.30 1.35 -6.37
C ASP A 61 6.35 0.37 -5.86
N LEU A 62 6.51 -0.78 -6.53
CA LEU A 62 7.52 -1.78 -6.17
C LEU A 62 8.93 -1.21 -6.30
N ASN A 63 9.21 -0.36 -7.31
CA ASN A 63 10.49 0.32 -7.40
C ASN A 63 10.74 1.25 -6.19
N ALA A 64 9.71 1.99 -5.74
CA ALA A 64 9.82 2.85 -4.57
C ALA A 64 10.09 2.04 -3.30
N ILE A 65 9.37 0.95 -3.08
CA ILE A 65 9.57 0.03 -1.95
C ILE A 65 10.97 -0.57 -1.98
N ILE A 66 11.41 -1.08 -3.14
CA ILE A 66 12.69 -1.79 -3.26
C ILE A 66 13.85 -0.80 -3.11
N ASN A 67 13.82 0.32 -3.84
CA ASN A 67 15.00 1.16 -4.04
C ASN A 67 15.01 2.41 -3.19
N LYS A 68 13.86 2.97 -2.82
CA LYS A 68 13.78 4.30 -2.20
C LYS A 68 13.45 4.26 -0.71
N CYS A 69 12.73 3.25 -0.24
CA CYS A 69 12.22 3.19 1.13
C CYS A 69 12.95 2.16 2.00
N ARG A 70 13.04 2.44 3.31
CA ARG A 70 13.65 1.55 4.30
C ARG A 70 12.63 0.55 4.89
N LYS A 71 11.41 1.01 5.11
CA LYS A 71 10.32 0.27 5.74
C LYS A 71 9.04 0.42 4.94
N ILE A 72 8.05 -0.41 5.23
CA ILE A 72 6.67 -0.27 4.77
C ILE A 72 5.75 0.01 5.95
N ALA A 73 4.83 0.95 5.79
CA ALA A 73 3.75 1.22 6.74
C ALA A 73 2.42 0.87 6.08
N LEU A 74 1.70 -0.07 6.70
CA LEU A 74 0.49 -0.68 6.19
C LEU A 74 -0.72 0.05 6.80
N LEU A 75 -1.50 0.71 5.95
CA LEU A 75 -2.67 1.48 6.36
C LEU A 75 -3.80 0.58 6.87
N PRO A 76 -4.77 1.11 7.65
CA PRO A 76 -5.94 0.36 8.06
C PRO A 76 -6.64 -0.35 6.88
N ASN A 77 -7.06 -1.59 7.10
CA ASN A 77 -7.72 -2.45 6.12
C ASN A 77 -6.89 -2.75 4.84
N TRP A 78 -5.55 -2.63 4.89
CA TRP A 78 -4.69 -2.93 3.73
C TRP A 78 -4.87 -4.36 3.18
N ARG A 79 -5.20 -5.35 4.03
CA ARG A 79 -5.41 -6.75 3.64
C ARG A 79 -6.53 -6.94 2.61
N ASP A 80 -7.48 -6.01 2.53
CA ASP A 80 -8.56 -6.01 1.53
C ASP A 80 -8.13 -5.44 0.17
N SER A 81 -6.87 -5.02 0.02
CA SER A 81 -6.31 -4.45 -1.20
C SER A 81 -5.36 -5.44 -1.86
N GLN A 82 -5.72 -5.94 -3.04
CA GLN A 82 -4.80 -6.76 -3.83
C GLN A 82 -3.45 -6.06 -4.08
N GLY A 83 -3.46 -4.75 -4.37
CA GLY A 83 -2.23 -3.98 -4.58
C GLY A 83 -1.37 -3.91 -3.32
N ALA A 84 -1.98 -3.54 -2.18
CA ALA A 84 -1.25 -3.43 -0.92
C ALA A 84 -0.70 -4.78 -0.44
N ASN A 85 -1.40 -5.89 -0.73
CA ASN A 85 -0.90 -7.22 -0.45
C ASN A 85 0.34 -7.59 -1.28
N VAL A 86 0.40 -7.18 -2.55
CA VAL A 86 1.59 -7.34 -3.40
C VAL A 86 2.75 -6.47 -2.90
N GLU A 87 2.47 -5.22 -2.55
CA GLU A 87 3.43 -4.28 -1.97
C GLU A 87 4.01 -4.80 -0.65
N ALA A 88 3.16 -5.31 0.25
CA ALA A 88 3.55 -5.92 1.52
C ALA A 88 4.47 -7.12 1.27
N LEU A 89 4.03 -8.08 0.44
CA LEU A 89 4.83 -9.26 0.12
C LEU A 89 6.20 -8.87 -0.49
N CYS A 90 6.25 -7.86 -1.35
CA CYS A 90 7.49 -7.35 -1.91
C CYS A 90 8.41 -6.74 -0.84
N ALA A 91 7.86 -5.93 0.06
CA ALA A 91 8.61 -5.35 1.16
C ALA A 91 9.24 -6.46 2.01
N PHE A 92 8.45 -7.47 2.38
CA PHE A 92 8.92 -8.57 3.20
C PHE A 92 9.96 -9.45 2.49
N ALA A 93 9.69 -9.85 1.24
CA ALA A 93 10.60 -10.65 0.43
C ALA A 93 11.94 -9.93 0.17
N THR A 94 11.95 -8.60 0.25
CA THR A 94 13.17 -7.79 0.15
C THR A 94 13.75 -7.36 1.50
N GLY A 95 13.32 -8.00 2.59
CA GLY A 95 13.88 -7.83 3.93
C GLY A 95 13.58 -6.48 4.59
N LYS A 96 12.49 -5.82 4.19
CA LYS A 96 12.07 -4.55 4.81
C LYS A 96 11.38 -4.81 6.14
N GLU A 97 11.68 -3.98 7.13
CA GLU A 97 10.85 -3.89 8.32
C GLU A 97 9.45 -3.39 7.94
N SER A 98 8.44 -3.87 8.66
CA SER A 98 7.06 -3.48 8.41
C SER A 98 6.31 -3.16 9.68
N VAL A 99 5.39 -2.22 9.56
CA VAL A 99 4.50 -1.80 10.65
C VAL A 99 3.08 -1.69 10.13
N GLU A 100 2.11 -2.06 10.96
CA GLU A 100 0.72 -1.66 10.79
C GLU A 100 0.49 -0.32 11.47
N VAL A 101 -0.23 0.55 10.78
CA VAL A 101 -0.63 1.86 11.31
C VAL A 101 -1.96 1.72 12.02
N VAL A 102 -1.98 1.99 13.31
CA VAL A 102 -3.19 2.03 14.13
C VAL A 102 -3.44 3.48 14.52
N LEU A 103 -4.59 4.01 14.10
CA LEU A 103 -5.04 5.35 14.50
C LEU A 103 -5.65 5.28 15.90
N ASN A 104 -5.44 6.33 16.68
CA ASN A 104 -6.22 6.54 17.90
C ASN A 104 -7.68 6.91 17.58
N THR A 105 -8.55 6.91 18.59
CA THR A 105 -10.00 7.04 18.42
C THR A 105 -10.43 8.35 17.73
N ASP A 106 -9.68 9.42 17.90
CA ASP A 106 -9.93 10.75 17.33
C ASP A 106 -9.10 11.04 16.07
N ASN A 107 -8.33 10.07 15.56
CA ASN A 107 -7.47 10.18 14.37
C ASN A 107 -6.44 11.32 14.44
N THR A 108 -6.00 11.67 15.65
CA THR A 108 -5.00 12.73 15.90
C THR A 108 -3.59 12.19 16.07
N ASP A 109 -3.45 10.88 16.32
CA ASP A 109 -2.16 10.23 16.43
C ASP A 109 -2.19 8.80 15.86
N ILE A 110 -1.00 8.26 15.62
CA ILE A 110 -0.78 6.88 15.16
C ILE A 110 0.18 6.14 16.08
N GLU A 111 -0.14 4.87 16.30
CA GLU A 111 0.78 3.86 16.79
C GLU A 111 1.29 3.01 15.61
N LEU A 112 2.57 2.66 15.66
CA LEU A 112 3.22 1.81 14.65
C LEU A 112 3.46 0.43 15.25
N MET A 113 2.57 -0.51 14.98
CA MET A 113 2.69 -1.87 15.48
C MET A 113 3.60 -2.70 14.56
N PRO A 114 4.71 -3.27 15.06
CA PRO A 114 5.55 -4.15 14.25
C PRO A 114 4.75 -5.28 13.62
N PHE A 115 5.06 -5.60 12.37
CA PHE A 115 4.40 -6.66 11.62
C PHE A 115 5.43 -7.55 10.94
N ASP A 116 5.14 -8.85 10.85
CA ASP A 116 6.04 -9.87 10.31
C ASP A 116 5.26 -10.83 9.38
N LEU A 117 5.91 -11.30 8.31
CA LEU A 117 5.44 -12.39 7.47
C LEU A 117 5.10 -13.66 8.24
N ASN A 118 5.80 -13.95 9.33
CA ASN A 118 5.57 -15.14 10.14
C ASN A 118 4.13 -15.23 10.67
N VAL A 119 3.43 -14.09 10.76
CA VAL A 119 2.02 -13.99 11.16
C VAL A 119 1.09 -13.61 10.02
N TYR A 120 1.63 -13.29 8.85
CA TYR A 120 0.84 -12.90 7.69
C TYR A 120 0.62 -14.07 6.73
N HIS A 121 -0.63 -14.49 6.61
CA HIS A 121 -1.05 -15.41 5.57
C HIS A 121 -1.70 -14.60 4.44
N TYR A 122 -1.08 -14.64 3.25
CA TYR A 122 -1.66 -14.03 2.07
C TYR A 122 -3.04 -14.67 1.84
N PRO A 123 -4.14 -13.88 1.79
CA PRO A 123 -5.48 -14.43 1.68
C PRO A 123 -5.68 -14.97 0.26
N TYR A 124 -5.35 -16.23 0.03
CA TYR A 124 -5.81 -16.95 -1.14
C TYR A 124 -7.27 -17.37 -0.91
N ARG A 125 -8.19 -16.78 -1.68
CA ARG A 125 -9.60 -17.19 -1.67
C ARG A 125 -9.81 -18.21 -2.78
N GLU A 126 -9.78 -19.49 -2.40
CA GLU A 126 -10.12 -20.58 -3.31
C GLU A 126 -11.55 -20.39 -3.87
N GLY A 127 -11.72 -20.57 -5.18
CA GLY A 127 -13.04 -20.50 -5.84
C GLY A 127 -13.58 -19.10 -6.17
N LYS A 128 -12.94 -17.99 -5.76
CA LYS A 128 -13.30 -16.63 -6.21
C LYS A 128 -12.37 -16.17 -7.33
N VAL A 129 -12.90 -16.10 -8.56
CA VAL A 129 -12.17 -15.57 -9.72
C VAL A 129 -12.65 -14.16 -9.99
N SER A 130 -11.76 -13.17 -9.89
CA SER A 130 -12.00 -11.83 -10.41
C SER A 130 -11.29 -11.67 -11.75
N SER A 131 -11.99 -11.22 -12.79
CA SER A 131 -11.30 -10.82 -14.03
C SER A 131 -10.43 -9.60 -13.74
N PHE A 132 -9.13 -9.70 -14.05
CA PHE A 132 -8.17 -8.63 -13.80
C PHE A 132 -7.34 -8.39 -15.07
N ASN A 133 -7.34 -7.13 -15.55
CA ASN A 133 -6.52 -6.73 -16.69
C ASN A 133 -5.48 -5.70 -16.24
N PRO A 134 -4.19 -6.06 -16.14
CA PRO A 134 -3.15 -5.18 -15.63
C PRO A 134 -2.83 -4.00 -16.57
N HIS A 135 -3.28 -4.05 -17.83
CA HIS A 135 -3.08 -3.00 -18.82
C HIS A 135 -4.22 -1.97 -18.83
N LYS A 136 -5.29 -2.18 -18.08
CA LYS A 136 -6.37 -1.19 -17.91
C LYS A 136 -6.17 -0.35 -16.65
N CYS A 137 -6.63 0.90 -16.71
CA CYS A 137 -6.55 1.87 -15.61
C CYS A 137 -7.86 1.96 -14.80
N GLU A 138 -8.97 1.38 -15.30
CA GLU A 138 -10.30 1.67 -14.75
C GLU A 138 -10.44 1.26 -13.28
N LEU A 139 -10.86 2.20 -12.45
CA LEU A 139 -11.12 2.03 -11.02
C LEU A 139 -12.18 0.95 -10.72
N HIS A 140 -13.00 0.61 -11.72
CA HIS A 140 -14.08 -0.38 -11.69
C HIS A 140 -13.71 -1.75 -12.30
N SER A 141 -12.43 -1.99 -12.61
CA SER A 141 -11.97 -3.22 -13.27
C SER A 141 -12.07 -4.50 -12.42
N PHE A 142 -12.59 -4.41 -11.20
CA PHE A 142 -13.00 -5.54 -10.37
C PHE A 142 -14.51 -5.63 -10.37
N THR A 143 -15.08 -6.37 -11.33
CA THR A 143 -16.44 -6.89 -11.16
C THR A 143 -16.31 -8.23 -10.44
N GLU A 144 -16.93 -8.35 -9.26
CA GLU A 144 -17.13 -9.67 -8.67
C GLU A 144 -18.09 -10.42 -9.57
N THR A 145 -17.60 -11.43 -10.29
CA THR A 145 -18.49 -12.37 -10.96
C THR A 145 -19.09 -13.25 -9.87
N GLN A 146 -20.39 -13.12 -9.62
CA GLN A 146 -21.10 -14.10 -8.81
C GLN A 146 -21.02 -15.44 -9.54
N THR A 147 -20.47 -16.45 -8.87
CA THR A 147 -20.59 -17.84 -9.33
C THR A 147 -22.08 -18.20 -9.34
N GLN A 148 -22.59 -18.61 -10.50
CA GLN A 148 -23.88 -19.28 -10.61
C GLN A 148 -23.85 -20.61 -9.86
#